data_AF-A0A9E3TDT3-F1
#
_entry.id   AF-A0A9E3TDT3-F1
#
_cell.length_a   1.000
_cell.length_b   1.000
_cell.length_c   1.000
_cell.angle_alpha   90.00
_cell.angle_beta   90.00
_cell.angle_gamma   90.00
#
_symmetry.space_group_name_H-M   'P 1'
#
loop_
_entity.id
_entity.type
_entity.pdbx_description
1 polymer ?
#
loop_
_entity_poly.entity_id
_entity_poly.type
_entity_poly.pdbx_seq_one_letter_code
_entity_poly.pdbx_strand_id
1 'polypeptide(L)'
;GVELGFMALAVAVALAGIGLATVLYRRREGMSERLAEALGPAYRLVRNLYWVDELYDALVIRPFYALCRAARAFDVGIVDGAVNAAGVTADVASQLVKLFQTGYVRNYALLFLLGTVLVLFYLSTL
;
A
#
# COMPACT_ATOMS: atom_id res chain seq x y z
N GLY A 1 13.46 -57.24 -9.30
CA GLY A 1 12.96 -57.96 -8.12
C GLY A 1 12.77 -57.04 -6.92
N VAL A 2 13.84 -56.37 -6.49
CA VAL A 2 13.85 -55.52 -5.29
C VAL A 2 12.97 -54.27 -5.42
N GLU A 3 12.92 -53.66 -6.61
CA GLU A 3 12.07 -52.48 -6.89
C GLU A 3 10.57 -52.76 -6.73
N LEU A 4 10.11 -53.93 -7.20
CA LEU A 4 8.73 -54.39 -6.99
C LEU A 4 8.44 -54.62 -5.50
N GLY A 5 9.44 -55.09 -4.73
CA GLY A 5 9.33 -55.24 -3.28
C GLY A 5 9.14 -53.91 -2.56
N PHE A 6 9.90 -52.87 -2.94
CA PHE A 6 9.73 -51.53 -2.38
C PHE A 6 8.40 -50.88 -2.76
N MET A 7 7.95 -51.07 -4.00
CA MET A 7 6.63 -50.58 -4.44
C MET A 7 5.50 -51.27 -3.67
N ALA A 8 5.55 -52.59 -3.51
CA ALA A 8 4.56 -53.34 -2.74
C ALA A 8 4.55 -52.93 -1.26
N LEU A 9 5.73 -52.70 -0.67
CA LEU A 9 5.85 -52.20 0.70
C LEU A 9 5.26 -50.80 0.86
N ALA A 10 5.58 -49.88 -0.06
CA ALA A 10 5.04 -48.51 -0.04
C ALA A 10 3.51 -48.51 -0.16
N VAL A 11 2.96 -49.31 -1.07
CA VAL A 11 1.51 -49.45 -1.24
C VAL A 11 0.87 -50.08 0.00
N ALA A 12 1.48 -51.11 0.59
CA ALA A 12 0.98 -51.73 1.81
C ALA A 12 0.95 -50.74 3.00
N VAL A 13 2.00 -49.93 3.16
CA VAL A 13 2.07 -48.89 4.20
C VAL A 13 1.03 -47.79 3.95
N ALA A 14 0.87 -47.35 2.71
CA ALA A 14 -0.14 -46.36 2.35
C ALA A 14 -1.57 -46.87 2.62
N LEU A 15 -1.88 -48.10 2.21
CA LEU A 15 -3.17 -48.73 2.46
C LEU A 15 -3.42 -48.95 3.97
N ALA A 16 -2.40 -49.33 4.73
CA ALA A 16 -2.49 -49.44 6.18
C ALA A 16 -2.76 -48.07 6.84
N GLY A 17 -2.09 -47.01 6.37
CA GLY A 17 -2.33 -45.64 6.83
C GLY A 17 -3.76 -45.15 6.53
N ILE A 18 -4.26 -45.38 5.32
CA ILE A 18 -5.63 -45.03 4.92
C ILE A 18 -6.65 -45.83 5.74
N GLY A 19 -6.39 -47.14 5.95
CA GLY A 19 -7.23 -48.00 6.77
C GLY A 19 -7.32 -47.52 8.22
N LEU A 20 -6.18 -47.18 8.82
CA LEU A 20 -6.11 -46.60 10.16
C LEU A 20 -6.85 -45.26 10.23
N ALA A 21 -6.64 -44.35 9.29
CA ALA A 21 -7.32 -43.07 9.24
C ALA A 21 -8.84 -43.24 9.12
N THR A 22 -9.31 -44.17 8.28
CA THR A 22 -10.74 -44.44 8.10
C THR A 22 -11.38 -45.01 9.36
N VAL A 23 -10.69 -45.91 10.07
CA VAL A 23 -11.20 -46.46 11.34
C VAL A 23 -11.23 -45.39 12.44
N LEU A 24 -10.17 -44.57 12.55
CA LEU A 24 -10.08 -43.47 13.50
C LEU A 24 -11.19 -42.44 13.30
N TYR A 25 -11.40 -42.00 12.06
CA TYR A 25 -12.37 -40.95 11.75
C TYR A 25 -13.82 -41.45 11.65
N ARG A 26 -14.06 -42.67 11.17
CA ARG A 26 -15.43 -43.17 10.91
C ARG A 26 -16.05 -43.93 12.08
N ARG A 27 -15.25 -44.54 12.97
CA ARG A 27 -15.77 -45.34 14.10
C ARG A 27 -15.68 -44.65 15.45
N ARG A 28 -14.91 -43.57 15.60
CA ARG A 28 -14.80 -42.81 16.86
C ARG A 28 -14.85 -41.31 16.62
N GLU A 29 -16.06 -40.79 16.48
CA GLU A 29 -16.32 -39.35 16.65
C GLU A 29 -15.72 -38.91 18.01
N GLY A 30 -14.79 -37.96 18.00
CA GLY A 30 -14.07 -37.47 19.20
C GLY A 30 -12.70 -38.11 19.50
N MET A 31 -12.23 -39.14 18.77
CA MET A 31 -10.86 -39.66 19.00
C MET A 31 -9.78 -38.70 18.52
N SER A 32 -10.07 -37.87 17.52
CA SER A 32 -9.20 -36.77 17.10
C SER A 32 -9.05 -35.70 18.18
N GLU A 33 -10.09 -35.45 18.98
CA GLU A 33 -10.04 -34.52 20.13
C GLU A 33 -9.24 -35.11 21.29
N ARG A 34 -9.38 -36.41 21.57
CA ARG A 34 -8.56 -37.10 22.57
C ARG A 34 -7.09 -37.20 22.18
N LEU A 35 -6.80 -37.40 20.89
CA LEU A 35 -5.44 -37.32 20.35
C LEU A 35 -4.90 -35.89 20.44
N ALA A 36 -5.72 -34.88 20.17
CA ALA A 36 -5.35 -33.48 20.34
C ALA A 36 -5.05 -33.11 21.81
N GLU A 37 -5.80 -33.67 22.77
CA GLU A 37 -5.55 -33.51 24.20
C GLU A 37 -4.27 -34.26 24.64
N ALA A 38 -4.07 -35.49 24.17
CA ALA A 38 -2.92 -36.32 24.52
C ALA A 38 -1.60 -35.80 23.92
N LEU A 39 -1.63 -35.29 22.68
CA LEU A 39 -0.48 -34.68 22.00
C LEU A 39 -0.30 -33.21 22.37
N GLY A 40 -1.28 -32.59 23.03
CA GLY A 40 -1.25 -31.29 23.68
C GLY A 40 -0.47 -30.20 22.92
N PRO A 41 0.79 -29.90 23.30
CA PRO A 41 1.60 -28.87 22.64
C PRO A 41 2.07 -29.27 21.22
N ALA A 42 2.35 -30.54 20.95
CA ALA A 42 2.79 -31.01 19.63
C ALA A 42 1.66 -30.95 18.58
N TYR A 43 0.42 -31.27 18.98
CA TYR A 43 -0.74 -31.09 18.12
C TYR A 43 -1.00 -29.61 17.81
N ARG A 44 -0.81 -28.72 18.79
CA ARG A 44 -0.93 -27.27 18.59
C ARG A 44 0.12 -26.70 17.64
N LEU A 45 1.36 -27.20 17.68
CA LEU A 45 2.42 -26.81 16.74
C LEU A 45 2.05 -27.14 15.28
N VAL A 46 1.61 -28.38 15.03
CA VAL A 46 1.20 -28.82 13.68
C VAL A 46 -0.08 -28.12 13.24
N ARG A 47 -1.04 -27.92 14.16
CA ARG A 47 -2.30 -27.23 13.88
C ARG A 47 -2.11 -25.75 13.55
N ASN A 48 -1.16 -25.08 14.19
CA ASN A 48 -0.82 -23.69 13.92
C ASN A 48 0.21 -23.54 12.79
N LEU A 49 0.40 -24.59 11.98
CA LEU A 49 1.32 -24.57 10.84
C LEU A 49 2.73 -24.07 11.22
N TYR A 50 3.22 -24.47 12.40
CA TYR A 50 4.49 -24.05 12.99
C TYR A 50 4.66 -22.53 13.22
N TRP A 51 3.57 -21.76 13.27
CA TRP A 51 3.58 -20.29 13.43
C TRP A 51 4.36 -19.53 12.36
N VAL A 52 4.61 -20.16 11.21
CA VAL A 52 5.36 -19.53 10.11
C VAL A 52 4.60 -18.33 9.56
N ASP A 53 3.28 -18.45 9.43
CA ASP A 53 2.42 -17.38 8.92
C ASP A 53 2.38 -16.18 9.87
N GLU A 54 2.26 -16.42 11.18
CA GLU A 54 2.28 -15.35 12.20
C GLU A 54 3.63 -14.61 12.24
N LEU A 55 4.73 -15.36 12.11
CA LEU A 55 6.07 -14.78 12.08
C LEU A 55 6.26 -13.92 10.83
N TYR A 56 5.78 -14.39 9.67
CA TYR A 56 5.84 -13.64 8.43
C TYR A 56 4.96 -12.38 8.47
N ASP A 57 3.77 -12.47 9.06
CA ASP A 57 2.91 -11.31 9.28
C ASP A 57 3.62 -10.26 10.15
N ALA A 58 4.22 -10.69 11.26
CA ALA A 58 4.89 -9.81 12.20
C ALA A 58 6.18 -9.18 11.65
N LEU A 59 7.03 -9.98 11.00
CA LEU A 59 8.36 -9.53 10.56
C LEU A 59 8.37 -8.84 9.21
N VAL A 60 7.45 -9.19 8.31
CA VAL A 60 7.49 -8.71 6.91
C VAL A 60 6.30 -7.83 6.63
N ILE A 61 5.08 -8.32 6.86
CA ILE A 61 3.85 -7.65 6.42
C ILE A 61 3.58 -6.38 7.23
N ARG A 62 3.58 -6.47 8.56
CA ARG A 62 3.32 -5.32 9.44
C ARG A 62 4.28 -4.14 9.25
N PRO A 63 5.62 -4.33 9.23
CA PRO A 63 6.54 -3.21 9.01
C PRO A 63 6.41 -2.64 7.60
N PHE A 64 6.14 -3.47 6.59
CA PHE A 64 5.89 -3.01 5.23
C PHE A 64 4.67 -2.07 5.17
N TYR A 65 3.54 -2.46 5.76
CA TYR A 65 2.37 -1.59 5.83
C TYR A 65 2.59 -0.32 6.65
N ALA A 66 3.43 -0.37 7.69
CA ALA A 66 3.81 0.82 8.44
C ALA A 66 4.60 1.81 7.57
N LEU A 67 5.53 1.30 6.75
CA LEU A 67 6.30 2.12 5.81
C LEU A 67 5.39 2.74 4.74
N CYS A 68 4.46 1.98 4.17
CA CYS A 68 3.49 2.51 3.21
C CYS A 68 2.62 3.61 3.83
N ARG A 69 2.19 3.45 5.09
CA ARG A 69 1.44 4.49 5.81
C ARG A 69 2.27 5.75 6.03
N ALA A 70 3.54 5.62 6.37
CA ALA A 70 4.45 6.76 6.51
C ALA A 70 4.66 7.49 5.18
N ALA A 71 4.87 6.75 4.09
CA ALA A 71 5.02 7.32 2.75
C ALA A 71 3.75 8.08 2.32
N ARG A 72 2.56 7.52 2.57
CA ARG A 72 1.29 8.20 2.29
C ARG A 72 1.13 9.48 3.14
N ALA A 73 1.50 9.44 4.41
CA ALA A 73 1.41 10.62 5.28
C ALA A 73 2.35 11.74 4.79
N PHE A 74 3.54 11.38 4.28
CA PHE A 74 4.46 12.33 3.66
C PHE A 74 3.89 12.96 2.39
N ASP A 75 3.32 12.14 1.50
CA ASP A 75 2.71 12.61 0.25
C ASP A 75 1.56 13.59 0.50
N VAL A 76 0.59 13.20 1.33
CA VAL A 76 -0.56 14.04 1.67
C VAL A 76 -0.15 15.29 2.48
N GLY A 77 0.87 15.17 3.34
CA GLY A 77 1.30 16.29 4.18
C GLY A 77 2.12 17.32 3.42
N ILE A 78 3.11 16.88 2.65
CA ILE A 78 4.12 17.75 2.04
C ILE A 78 3.82 17.99 0.57
N VAL A 79 3.54 16.95 -0.21
CA VAL A 79 3.35 17.09 -1.66
C VAL A 79 2.04 17.81 -1.94
N ASP A 80 0.92 17.30 -1.42
CA ASP A 80 -0.38 17.97 -1.57
C ASP A 80 -0.38 19.35 -0.93
N GLY A 81 0.28 19.51 0.23
CA GLY A 81 0.44 20.80 0.90
C GLY A 81 1.14 21.84 0.00
N ALA A 82 2.25 21.45 -0.64
CA ALA A 82 2.99 22.34 -1.53
C ALA A 82 2.18 22.72 -2.78
N VAL A 83 1.45 21.77 -3.37
CA VAL A 83 0.60 22.01 -4.54
C VAL A 83 -0.55 22.96 -4.18
N ASN A 84 -1.23 22.72 -3.06
CA ASN A 84 -2.30 23.59 -2.59
C ASN A 84 -1.80 25.01 -2.29
N ALA A 85 -0.62 25.13 -1.66
CA ALA A 85 -0.01 26.43 -1.40
C ALA A 85 0.29 27.18 -2.71
N ALA A 86 0.86 26.50 -3.71
CA ALA A 86 1.11 27.09 -5.03
C ALA A 86 -0.20 27.57 -5.68
N GLY A 87 -1.26 26.75 -5.65
CA GLY A 87 -2.58 27.12 -6.15
C GLY A 87 -3.14 28.37 -5.45
N VAL A 88 -3.14 28.39 -4.12
CA VAL A 88 -3.61 29.54 -3.33
C VAL A 88 -2.80 30.80 -3.64
N THR A 89 -1.48 30.70 -3.77
CA THR A 89 -0.66 31.88 -4.14
C THR A 89 -1.00 32.41 -5.52
N ALA A 90 -1.25 31.54 -6.49
CA ALA A 90 -1.65 31.94 -7.83
C ALA A 90 -3.02 32.61 -7.84
N ASP A 91 -3.98 32.09 -7.07
CA ASP A 91 -5.30 32.68 -6.92
C ASP A 91 -5.26 34.05 -6.25
N VAL A 92 -4.47 34.19 -5.18
CA VAL A 92 -4.27 35.48 -4.51
C VAL A 92 -3.63 36.49 -5.48
N ALA A 93 -2.58 36.08 -6.20
CA ALA A 93 -1.96 36.93 -7.21
C ALA A 93 -2.96 37.36 -8.30
N SER A 94 -3.79 36.44 -8.77
CA SER A 94 -4.85 36.72 -9.75
C SER A 94 -5.86 37.73 -9.21
N GLN A 95 -6.29 37.60 -7.95
CA GLN A 95 -7.20 38.55 -7.32
C GLN A 95 -6.58 39.94 -7.20
N LEU A 96 -5.30 40.04 -6.82
CA LEU A 96 -4.60 41.33 -6.77
C LEU A 96 -4.48 41.97 -8.16
N VAL A 97 -4.15 41.19 -9.19
CA VAL A 97 -4.08 41.68 -10.57
C VAL A 97 -5.46 42.16 -11.07
N LYS A 98 -6.54 41.46 -10.70
CA LYS A 98 -7.91 41.88 -11.03
C LYS A 98 -8.27 43.25 -10.44
N LEU A 99 -7.73 43.61 -9.27
CA LEU A 99 -7.98 44.94 -8.69
C LEU A 99 -7.39 46.08 -9.54
N PHE A 100 -6.31 45.84 -10.26
CA PHE A 100 -5.76 46.82 -11.22
C PHE A 100 -6.60 46.93 -12.50
N GLN A 101 -7.49 45.96 -12.76
CA GLN A 101 -8.39 45.99 -13.90
C GLN A 101 -9.68 46.77 -13.57
N THR A 102 -9.55 48.09 -13.46
CA THR A 102 -10.65 49.00 -13.07
C THR A 102 -11.77 49.17 -14.12
N GLY A 103 -11.66 48.54 -15.30
CA GLY A 103 -12.67 48.59 -16.37
C GLY A 103 -12.77 49.94 -17.12
N TYR A 104 -12.09 50.99 -16.67
CA TYR A 104 -12.11 52.30 -17.30
C TYR A 104 -11.10 52.40 -18.46
N VAL A 105 -11.59 52.26 -19.69
CA VAL A 105 -10.80 52.33 -20.95
C VAL A 105 -9.90 53.58 -21.02
N ARG A 106 -10.34 54.71 -20.44
CA ARG A 106 -9.58 55.96 -20.39
C ARG A 106 -8.24 55.83 -19.64
N ASN A 107 -8.20 55.13 -18.51
CA ASN A 107 -6.95 54.94 -17.76
C ASN A 107 -5.96 54.05 -18.52
N TYR A 108 -6.45 53.05 -19.25
CA TYR A 108 -5.60 52.23 -20.13
C TYR A 108 -5.01 53.04 -21.28
N ALA A 109 -5.80 53.92 -21.90
CA ALA A 109 -5.31 54.79 -22.97
C ALA A 109 -4.20 55.73 -22.49
N LEU A 110 -4.33 56.30 -21.28
CA LEU A 110 -3.30 57.15 -20.68
C LEU A 110 -2.00 56.38 -20.39
N LEU A 111 -2.10 55.18 -19.80
CA LEU A 111 -0.95 54.32 -19.54
C LEU A 111 -0.24 53.89 -20.84
N PHE A 112 -1.00 53.53 -21.88
CA PHE A 112 -0.46 53.13 -23.17
C PHE A 112 0.31 54.28 -23.85
N LEU A 113 -0.26 55.48 -23.84
CA LEU A 113 0.37 56.66 -24.43
C LEU A 113 1.65 57.03 -23.67
N LEU A 114 1.62 57.01 -22.35
CA LEU A 114 2.79 57.28 -21.49
C LEU A 114 3.89 56.22 -21.68
N GLY A 115 3.52 54.94 -21.77
CA GLY A 115 4.45 53.84 -22.09
C GLY A 115 5.09 53.99 -23.47
N THR A 116 4.31 54.39 -24.48
CA THR A 116 4.82 54.62 -25.84
C THR A 116 5.84 55.75 -25.86
N VAL A 117 5.57 56.87 -25.19
CA VAL A 117 6.50 58.01 -25.08
C VAL A 117 7.80 57.59 -24.37
N LEU A 118 7.72 56.82 -23.29
CA LEU A 118 8.90 56.32 -22.57
C LEU A 118 9.76 55.40 -23.44
N VAL A 119 9.15 54.47 -24.18
CA VAL A 119 9.89 53.56 -25.07
C VAL A 119 10.58 54.34 -26.19
N LEU A 120 9.88 55.30 -26.80
CA LEU A 120 10.45 56.15 -27.84
C LEU A 120 11.58 57.02 -27.30
N PHE A 121 11.43 57.59 -26.11
CA PHE A 121 12.47 58.37 -25.45
C PHE A 121 13.71 57.53 -25.13
N TYR A 122 13.52 56.31 -24.62
CA TYR A 122 14.62 55.38 -24.37
C TYR A 122 15.37 55.03 -25.66
N LEU A 123 14.63 54.72 -26.73
CA LEU A 123 15.22 54.44 -28.04
C LEU A 123 15.91 55.65 -28.67
N SER A 124 15.42 56.87 -28.44
CA SER A 124 16.07 58.08 -28.96
C SER A 124 17.31 58.50 -28.17
N THR A 125 17.48 57.98 -26.96
CA THR A 125 18.62 58.27 -26.07
C THR A 125 19.74 57.23 -26.19
N LEU A 126 19.45 56.10 -26.86
CA LEU A 126 20.34 54.98 -27.13
C LEU A 126 21.12 55.22 -28.43
#